data_AF-A0A653DNM1-F1
#
_entry.id   AF-A0A653DNM1-F1
#
_cell.length_a   1.000
_cell.length_b   1.000
_cell.length_c   1.000
_cell.angle_alpha   90.00
_cell.angle_beta   90.00
_cell.angle_gamma   90.00
#
_symmetry.space_group_name_H-M   'P 1'
#
loop_
_entity.id
_entity.type
_entity.pdbx_description
1 polymer ?
#
loop_
_entity_poly.entity_id
_entity_poly.type
_entity_poly.pdbx_seq_one_letter_code
_entity_poly.pdbx_strand_id
1 'polypeptide(L)' 'MALQEASEAYLVGLFEDTNLCAIHAKRVTIMPKDIQLARRIRGERA' A
#
# COMPACT_ATOMS: atom_id res chain seq x y z
N MET A 1 16.60 13.28 -8.42
CA MET A 1 16.69 12.45 -7.20
C MET A 1 15.48 12.64 -6.30
N ALA A 2 15.13 13.87 -5.90
CA ALA A 2 14.00 14.13 -4.99
C ALA A 2 12.67 13.42 -5.36
N LEU A 3 12.23 13.46 -6.62
CA LEU A 3 10.99 12.80 -7.04
C LEU A 3 11.07 11.27 -6.98
N GLN A 4 12.23 10.69 -7.32
CA GLN A 4 12.43 9.24 -7.26
C GLN A 4 12.44 8.78 -5.81
N GLU A 5 13.21 9.44 -4.94
CA GLU A 5 13.25 9.12 -3.51
C GLU A 5 11.88 9.26 -2.85
N ALA A 6 11.13 10.33 -3.15
CA ALA A 6 9.78 10.51 -2.66
C ALA A 6 8.82 9.41 -3.17
N SER A 7 8.96 9.01 -4.43
CA SER A 7 8.15 7.93 -5.02
C SER A 7 8.46 6.58 -4.39
N GLU A 8 9.73 6.27 -4.15
CA GLU A 8 10.15 5.03 -3.48
C GLU A 8 9.67 4.99 -2.03
N ALA A 9 9.85 6.08 -1.28
CA ALA A 9 9.36 6.17 0.10
C ALA A 9 7.84 5.98 0.18
N TYR A 10 7.10 6.61 -0.75
CA TYR A 10 5.65 6.44 -0.84
C TYR A 10 5.25 5.00 -1.15
N LEU A 11 5.87 4.38 -2.15
CA LEU A 11 5.55 3.02 -2.57
C LEU A 11 5.92 1.99 -1.50
N VAL A 12 7.07 2.15 -0.82
CA VAL A 12 7.47 1.28 0.30
C VAL A 12 6.41 1.34 1.39
N GLY A 13 6.05 2.54 1.87
CA GLY A 13 5.03 2.68 2.90
C GLY A 13 3.67 2.14 2.44
N LEU A 14 3.26 2.37 1.19
CA LEU A 14 2.01 1.84 0.67
C LEU A 14 2.01 0.30 0.63
N PHE A 15 3.12 -0.33 0.28
CA PHE A 15 3.24 -1.78 0.26
C PHE A 15 3.28 -2.40 1.68
N GLU A 16 3.82 -1.69 2.68
CA GLU A 16 3.73 -2.09 4.08
C GLU A 16 2.26 -2.19 4.54
N ASP A 17 1.45 -1.16 4.28
CA ASP A 17 0.01 -1.17 4.61
C ASP A 17 -0.77 -2.20 3.78
N THR A 18 -0.40 -2.37 2.51
CA THR A 18 -0.98 -3.39 1.63
C THR A 18 -0.72 -4.80 2.17
N ASN A 19 0.49 -5.05 2.68
CA ASN A 19 0.84 -6.32 3.29
C ASN A 19 0.02 -6.58 4.57
N LEU A 20 -0.18 -5.56 5.41
CA LEU A 20 -1.07 -5.65 6.58
C LEU A 20 -2.50 -6.00 6.17
N CYS A 21 -3.03 -5.43 5.08
CA CYS A 21 -4.35 -5.77 4.56
C CYS A 21 -4.43 -7.24 4.08
N ALA A 22 -3.38 -7.75 3.42
CA ALA A 22 -3.32 -9.15 3.00
C ALA A 22 -3.28 -10.11 4.20
N ILE A 23 -2.46 -9.81 5.21
CA ILE A 23 -2.34 -10.57 6.46
C ILE A 23 -3.66 -10.58 7.22
N HIS A 24 -4.33 -9.42 7.33
CA HIS A 24 -5.65 -9.31 7.95
C HIS A 24 -6.67 -10.24 7.27
N ALA A 25 -6.57 -10.39 5.94
CA ALA A 25 -7.38 -11.31 5.15
C ALA A 25 -6.84 -12.76 5.10
N LYS A 26 -5.91 -13.15 5.99
CA LYS A 26 -5.29 -14.48 6.09
C LYS A 26 -4.58 -14.95 4.81
N ARG A 27 -3.98 -14.01 4.06
CA ARG A 27 -3.18 -14.29 2.85
C ARG A 27 -1.76 -13.79 3.03
N VAL A 28 -0.83 -14.39 2.26
CA VAL A 28 0.57 -13.93 2.14
C VAL A 28 0.78 -13.16 0.84
N THR A 29 0.13 -13.57 -0.25
CA THR A 29 0.18 -12.87 -1.53
C THR A 29 -0.71 -11.63 -1.51
N ILE A 30 -0.11 -10.46 -1.75
CA ILE A 30 -0.82 -9.19 -1.94
C ILE A 30 -1.60 -9.20 -3.25
N MET A 31 -2.75 -8.53 -3.25
CA MET A 31 -3.65 -8.43 -4.41
C MET A 31 -4.04 -6.96 -4.65
N PRO A 32 -4.49 -6.58 -5.86
CA PRO A 32 -4.91 -5.20 -6.15
C PRO A 32 -5.95 -4.64 -5.17
N LYS A 33 -6.86 -5.49 -4.64
CA LYS A 33 -7.86 -5.10 -3.63
C LYS A 33 -7.24 -4.65 -2.30
N ASP A 34 -6.07 -5.16 -1.94
CA ASP A 34 -5.35 -4.79 -0.72
C ASP A 34 -4.76 -3.38 -0.86
N ILE A 35 -4.22 -3.07 -2.04
CA ILE A 35 -3.71 -1.73 -2.38
C ILE A 35 -4.86 -0.72 -2.37
N GLN A 36 -5.98 -1.07 -3.01
CA GLN A 36 -7.18 -0.22 -3.03
C GLN A 36 -7.70 0.06 -1.62
N LEU A 37 -7.73 -0.96 -0.75
CA LEU A 37 -8.13 -0.82 0.64
C LEU A 37 -7.14 0.06 1.43
N ALA A 38 -5.84 -0.18 1.29
CA ALA A 38 -4.79 0.60 1.97
C ALA A 38 -4.88 2.09 1.61
N ARG A 39 -5.00 2.42 0.32
CA ARG A 39 -5.20 3.81 -0.15
C ARG A 39 -6.48 4.44 0.43
N ARG A 40 -7.58 3.67 0.48
CA ARG A 40 -8.84 4.13 1.08
C ARG A 40 -8.70 4.41 2.58
N ILE A 41 -7.99 3.55 3.33
CA ILE A 41 -7.74 3.74 4.77
C ILE A 41 -6.86 4.97 5.01
N ARG A 42 -5.86 5.22 4.16
CA ARG A 42 -5.03 6.44 4.18
C ARG A 42 -5.81 7.73 3.88
N GLY A 43 -7.05 7.63 3.39
CA GLY A 43 -7.84 8.77 2.96
C GLY A 43 -7.36 9.36 1.62
N GLU A 44 -6.55 8.63 0.86
CA GLU A 44 -6.17 9.02 -0.49
C GLU A 44 -7.41 8.93 -1.38
N ARG A 45 -7.76 10.05 -2.02
CA ARG A 45 -8.88 10.09 -2.95
C ARG A 45 -8.51 9.36 -4.25
N ALA A 46 -9.53 8.80 -4.90
CA ALA A 46 -9.42 8.33 -6.28
C ALA A 46 -9.17 9.50 -7.22
#